data_AF-X8CTQ3-F1
#
_entry.id   AF-X8CTQ3-F1
#
_cell.length_a   1.000
_cell.length_b   1.000
_cell.length_c   1.000
_cell.angle_alpha   90.00
_cell.angle_beta   90.00
_cell.angle_gamma   90.00
#
_symmetry.space_group_name_H-M   'P 1'
#
loop_
_entity.id
_entity.type
_entity.pdbx_description
1 polymer ?
#
loop_
_entity_poly.entity_id
_entity_poly.type
_entity_poly.pdbx_seq_one_letter_code
_entity_poly.pdbx_strand_id
1 'polypeptide(L)'
;MTVQAVLDDLRKRPGTGDVITVIDPATEETITEFTDCGQEAVNEAAARAKASFESGVWSDLPGRERAKILWRIGDLIDEHAEEFAQLDSLNTGMPLMQAQLQMSTCSEFFRYYAGWCSKINGVAYDVKTDGIATDNYVNMHAYTLKEPYSVVGLIFPWNGPIFNASAKLAPALAAGGSLLVKPAEETPLSALLLDRLIHEAGVPEGVVNLLTGYGHTAGAAITAHPDVEKVAFTGSTEVGKEIVRASADNLKKVTLELGGKSPVLIFDDANLDNAIMMASLGIFVHSGQGCVCGSRIFAQRGVYDRVVEGIAMMANSFKLGAPSEEGCVSGPLISQKQLNRVMGFIDEGKKDGVEVVTGATAWTARATSSTRRC
;
A
#
# COMPACT_ATOMS: atom_id res chain seq x y z
N MET A 1 -7.22 -3.50 20.64
CA MET A 1 -6.49 -2.32 21.17
C MET A 1 -7.28 -1.07 20.82
N THR A 2 -7.39 -0.08 21.71
CA THR A 2 -8.09 1.16 21.36
C THR A 2 -7.25 2.01 20.41
N VAL A 3 -7.88 2.84 19.58
CA VAL A 3 -7.19 3.86 18.74
C VAL A 3 -6.19 4.65 19.57
N GLN A 4 -6.55 5.04 20.80
CA GLN A 4 -5.67 5.77 21.71
C GLN A 4 -4.33 5.07 21.98
N ALA A 5 -4.34 3.75 22.17
CA ALA A 5 -3.12 3.01 22.45
C ALA A 5 -2.17 2.96 21.24
N VAL A 6 -2.71 2.96 20.01
CA VAL A 6 -1.90 3.10 18.78
C VAL A 6 -1.26 4.50 18.71
N LEU A 7 -2.02 5.55 19.02
CA LEU A 7 -1.50 6.92 19.05
C LEU A 7 -0.40 7.08 20.11
N ASP A 8 -0.58 6.47 21.28
CA ASP A 8 0.40 6.51 22.36
C ASP A 8 1.68 5.72 22.01
N ASP A 9 1.56 4.60 21.29
CA ASP A 9 2.72 3.87 20.76
C ASP A 9 3.51 4.72 19.78
N LEU A 10 2.82 5.34 18.81
CA LEU A 10 3.44 6.20 17.80
C LEU A 10 4.23 7.36 18.42
N ARG A 11 3.67 8.04 19.42
CA ARG A 11 4.33 9.16 20.12
C ARG A 11 5.58 8.74 20.89
N LYS A 12 5.66 7.48 21.32
CA LYS A 12 6.79 6.94 22.08
C LYS A 12 7.91 6.42 21.18
N ARG A 13 7.66 6.22 19.88
CA ARG A 13 8.69 5.76 18.96
C ARG A 13 9.82 6.78 18.91
N PRO A 14 11.08 6.34 19.08
CA PRO A 14 12.21 7.25 19.05
C PRO A 14 12.42 7.80 17.64
N GLY A 15 12.93 9.03 17.56
CA GLY A 15 13.35 9.66 16.32
C GLY A 15 14.28 10.82 16.60
N THR A 16 15.11 11.14 15.61
CA THR A 16 16.13 12.21 15.69
C THR A 16 15.88 13.32 14.68
N GLY A 17 14.95 13.12 13.74
CA GLY A 17 14.59 14.11 12.72
C GLY A 17 13.47 15.05 13.15
N ASP A 18 12.78 15.58 12.14
CA ASP A 18 11.70 16.55 12.33
C ASP A 18 10.44 15.90 12.92
N VAL A 19 9.61 16.73 13.57
CA VAL A 19 8.28 16.32 14.04
C VAL A 19 7.32 16.28 12.86
N ILE A 20 6.67 15.13 12.68
CA ILE A 20 5.66 14.88 11.65
C ILE A 20 4.28 14.91 12.31
N THR A 21 3.43 15.80 11.82
CA THR A 21 2.03 15.90 12.25
C THR A 21 1.14 14.99 11.40
N VAL A 22 0.35 14.14 12.06
CA VAL A 22 -0.70 13.33 11.44
C VAL A 22 -2.02 14.09 11.56
N ILE A 23 -2.63 14.40 10.43
CA ILE A 23 -3.84 15.22 10.32
C ILE A 23 -5.03 14.32 9.96
N ASP A 24 -6.17 14.56 10.58
CA ASP A 24 -7.45 14.02 10.13
C ASP A 24 -7.90 14.80 8.88
N PRO A 25 -7.93 14.17 7.69
CA PRO A 25 -8.27 14.87 6.45
C PRO A 25 -9.73 15.35 6.41
N ALA A 26 -10.62 14.86 7.28
CA ALA A 26 -12.02 15.27 7.32
C ALA A 26 -12.23 16.54 8.15
N THR A 27 -11.42 16.74 9.17
CA THR A 27 -11.57 17.85 10.13
C THR A 27 -10.41 18.85 10.11
N GLU A 28 -9.31 18.52 9.42
CA GLU A 28 -8.03 19.23 9.43
C GLU A 28 -7.36 19.33 10.80
N GLU A 29 -7.88 18.61 11.80
CA GLU A 29 -7.31 18.61 13.14
C GLU A 29 -6.14 17.65 13.25
N THR A 30 -5.20 17.99 14.13
CA THR A 30 -4.12 17.09 14.49
C THR A 30 -4.66 15.88 15.25
N ILE A 31 -4.45 14.69 14.69
CA ILE A 31 -4.68 13.40 15.37
C ILE A 31 -3.56 13.18 16.39
N THR A 32 -2.31 13.28 15.92
CA THR A 32 -1.10 13.07 16.73
C THR A 32 0.13 13.61 16.00
N GLU A 33 1.27 13.57 16.69
CA GLU A 33 2.58 13.88 16.14
C GLU A 33 3.55 12.73 16.47
N PHE A 34 4.59 12.57 15.65
CA PHE A 34 5.70 11.66 15.91
C PHE A 34 6.99 12.20 15.30
N THR A 35 8.12 11.76 15.82
CA THR A 35 9.42 12.21 15.31
C THR A 35 9.87 11.29 14.17
N ASP A 36 10.38 11.88 13.08
CA ASP A 36 11.04 11.12 12.02
C ASP A 36 12.17 10.26 12.60
N CYS A 37 12.15 8.96 12.33
CA CYS A 37 13.13 8.02 12.86
C CYS A 37 14.57 8.33 12.41
N GLY A 38 14.74 8.99 11.26
CA GLY A 38 16.06 9.36 10.74
C GLY A 38 16.86 8.18 10.21
N GLN A 39 18.06 8.47 9.67
CA GLN A 39 18.89 7.48 8.99
C GLN A 39 19.50 6.46 9.97
N GLU A 40 19.86 6.88 11.18
CA GLU A 40 20.48 6.03 12.19
C GLU A 40 19.54 4.89 12.60
N ALA A 41 18.25 5.17 12.80
CA ALA A 41 17.25 4.15 13.11
C ALA A 41 17.09 3.13 11.97
N VAL A 42 17.21 3.57 10.70
CA VAL A 42 17.20 2.68 9.54
C VAL A 42 18.42 1.75 9.57
N ASN A 43 19.61 2.29 9.85
CA ASN A 43 20.83 1.49 9.93
C ASN A 43 20.75 0.43 11.05
N GLU A 44 20.23 0.80 12.22
CA GLU A 44 20.01 -0.13 13.33
C GLU A 44 18.99 -1.22 12.98
N ALA A 45 17.89 -0.84 12.34
CA ALA A 45 16.87 -1.79 11.87
C ALA A 45 17.42 -2.74 10.81
N ALA A 46 18.23 -2.24 9.87
CA ALA A 46 18.90 -3.06 8.87
C ALA A 46 19.87 -4.06 9.50
N ALA A 47 20.64 -3.63 10.51
CA ALA A 47 21.53 -4.51 11.26
C ALA A 47 20.75 -5.61 12.01
N ARG A 48 19.62 -5.28 12.66
CA ARG A 48 18.74 -6.27 13.30
C ARG A 48 18.13 -7.24 12.28
N ALA A 49 17.65 -6.74 11.14
CA ALA A 49 17.08 -7.55 10.07
C ALA A 49 18.10 -8.54 9.51
N LYS A 50 19.33 -8.08 9.27
CA LYS A 50 20.44 -8.90 8.81
C LYS A 50 20.83 -9.97 9.83
N ALA A 51 21.01 -9.59 11.09
CA ALA A 51 21.31 -10.55 12.16
C ALA A 51 20.21 -11.61 12.33
N SER A 52 18.94 -11.22 12.22
CA SER A 52 17.81 -12.15 12.26
C SER A 52 17.85 -13.12 11.07
N PHE A 53 18.13 -12.63 9.86
CA PHE A 53 18.24 -13.48 8.66
C PHE A 53 19.41 -14.47 8.75
N GLU A 54 20.60 -13.99 9.14
CA GLU A 54 21.82 -14.79 9.28
C GLU A 54 21.71 -15.85 10.39
N SER A 55 20.88 -15.61 11.41
CA SER A 55 20.62 -16.57 12.48
C SER A 55 19.78 -17.78 12.06
N GLY A 56 19.10 -17.71 10.90
CA GLY A 56 18.18 -18.74 10.45
C GLY A 56 16.83 -18.77 11.20
N VAL A 57 16.60 -17.88 12.18
CA VAL A 57 15.40 -17.93 13.05
C VAL A 57 14.08 -17.88 12.27
N TRP A 58 14.10 -17.28 11.08
CA TRP A 58 12.95 -17.20 10.17
C TRP A 58 13.18 -17.88 8.82
N SER A 59 14.32 -17.63 8.18
CA SER A 59 14.67 -18.17 6.86
C SER A 59 14.73 -19.71 6.87
N ASP A 60 15.29 -20.30 7.92
CA ASP A 60 15.40 -21.77 8.09
C ASP A 60 14.20 -22.39 8.82
N LEU A 61 13.25 -21.56 9.30
CA LEU A 61 12.05 -22.07 9.96
C LEU A 61 11.27 -22.95 8.97
N PRO A 62 10.90 -24.21 9.32
CA PRO A 62 10.20 -25.09 8.39
C PRO A 62 8.96 -24.41 7.81
N GLY A 63 8.75 -24.50 6.50
CA GLY A 63 7.68 -23.78 5.82
C GLY A 63 6.29 -24.00 6.42
N ARG A 64 6.02 -25.17 7.02
CA ARG A 64 4.77 -25.45 7.76
C ARG A 64 4.60 -24.61 9.03
N GLU A 65 5.69 -24.29 9.73
CA GLU A 65 5.65 -23.48 10.95
C GLU A 65 5.52 -22.00 10.57
N ARG A 66 6.24 -21.53 9.53
CA ARG A 66 5.97 -20.20 8.94
C ARG A 66 4.50 -20.06 8.51
N ALA A 67 3.94 -21.06 7.84
CA ALA A 67 2.54 -21.05 7.40
C ALA A 67 1.56 -20.87 8.57
N LYS A 68 1.76 -21.56 9.70
CA LYS A 68 0.91 -21.39 10.90
C LYS A 68 0.92 -19.96 11.41
N ILE A 69 2.10 -19.33 11.44
CA ILE A 69 2.25 -17.93 11.87
C ILE A 69 1.51 -17.00 10.90
N LEU A 70 1.66 -17.18 9.59
CA LEU A 70 0.92 -16.37 8.60
C LEU A 70 -0.59 -16.57 8.69
N TRP A 71 -1.08 -17.81 8.88
CA TRP A 71 -2.50 -18.04 9.13
C TRP A 71 -2.98 -17.34 10.40
N ARG A 72 -2.20 -17.38 11.48
CA ARG A 72 -2.52 -16.67 12.73
C ARG A 72 -2.58 -15.16 12.54
N ILE A 73 -1.70 -14.57 11.70
CA ILE A 73 -1.80 -13.14 11.35
C ILE A 73 -3.13 -12.86 10.65
N GLY A 74 -3.55 -13.71 9.71
CA GLY A 74 -4.86 -13.59 9.05
C GLY A 74 -6.02 -13.63 10.05
N ASP A 75 -5.98 -14.54 11.02
CA ASP A 75 -7.01 -14.64 12.06
C ASP A 75 -7.02 -13.40 12.96
N LEU A 76 -5.85 -12.88 13.35
CA LEU A 76 -5.75 -11.65 14.14
C LEU A 76 -6.26 -10.42 13.38
N ILE A 77 -6.08 -10.36 12.06
CA ILE A 77 -6.67 -9.29 11.24
C ILE A 77 -8.20 -9.35 11.28
N ASP A 78 -8.79 -10.54 11.17
CA ASP A 78 -10.25 -10.69 11.27
C ASP A 78 -10.76 -10.39 12.69
N GLU A 79 -10.05 -10.83 13.73
CA GLU A 79 -10.35 -10.52 15.14
C GLU A 79 -10.33 -9.00 15.42
N HIS A 80 -9.48 -8.25 14.73
CA HIS A 80 -9.29 -6.80 14.88
C HIS A 80 -9.83 -5.96 13.71
N ALA A 81 -10.67 -6.54 12.85
CA ALA A 81 -11.11 -5.91 11.60
C ALA A 81 -11.78 -4.53 11.81
N GLU A 82 -12.59 -4.39 12.87
CA GLU A 82 -13.25 -3.13 13.20
C GLU A 82 -12.24 -2.06 13.66
N GLU A 83 -11.22 -2.44 14.43
CA GLU A 83 -10.18 -1.52 14.88
C GLU A 83 -9.33 -1.02 13.70
N PHE A 84 -8.97 -1.92 12.77
CA PHE A 84 -8.28 -1.54 11.55
C PHE A 84 -9.12 -0.60 10.68
N ALA A 85 -10.41 -0.90 10.50
CA ALA A 85 -11.29 -0.06 9.71
C ALA A 85 -11.44 1.36 10.31
N GLN A 86 -11.54 1.46 11.64
CA GLN A 86 -11.57 2.75 12.34
C GLN A 86 -10.27 3.53 12.16
N LEU A 87 -9.11 2.89 12.30
CA LEU A 87 -7.81 3.53 12.11
C LEU A 87 -7.63 4.03 10.67
N ASP A 88 -7.90 3.18 9.68
CA ASP A 88 -7.79 3.57 8.27
C ASP A 88 -8.78 4.68 7.91
N SER A 89 -10.03 4.59 8.39
CA SER A 89 -11.05 5.62 8.13
C SER A 89 -10.64 6.98 8.71
N LEU A 90 -10.19 7.00 9.97
CA LEU A 90 -9.68 8.19 10.64
C LEU A 90 -8.46 8.76 9.93
N ASN A 91 -7.51 7.91 9.58
CA ASN A 91 -6.21 8.37 9.10
C ASN A 91 -6.21 8.76 7.63
N THR A 92 -7.08 8.14 6.81
CA THR A 92 -7.12 8.35 5.35
C THR A 92 -8.28 9.21 4.87
N GLY A 93 -9.33 9.38 5.69
CA GLY A 93 -10.59 9.97 5.26
C GLY A 93 -11.46 9.04 4.41
N MET A 94 -11.11 7.76 4.27
CA MET A 94 -11.96 6.79 3.60
C MET A 94 -13.25 6.55 4.43
N PRO A 95 -14.45 6.52 3.81
CA PRO A 95 -15.68 6.14 4.51
C PRO A 95 -15.53 4.80 5.25
N LEU A 96 -16.03 4.70 6.48
CA LEU A 96 -15.80 3.53 7.35
C LEU A 96 -16.23 2.22 6.67
N MET A 97 -17.36 2.22 5.96
CA MET A 97 -17.84 1.05 5.22
C MET A 97 -16.81 0.56 4.18
N GLN A 98 -16.13 1.47 3.47
CA GLN A 98 -15.08 1.10 2.51
C GLN A 98 -13.86 0.52 3.23
N ALA A 99 -13.48 1.09 4.37
CA ALA A 99 -12.40 0.58 5.19
C ALA A 99 -12.70 -0.84 5.74
N GLN A 100 -13.95 -1.12 6.11
CA GLN A 100 -14.40 -2.46 6.53
C GLN A 100 -14.34 -3.47 5.38
N LEU A 101 -14.77 -3.08 4.17
CA LEU A 101 -14.83 -4.00 3.01
C LEU A 101 -13.47 -4.55 2.58
N GLN A 102 -12.37 -3.84 2.84
CA GLN A 102 -11.03 -4.32 2.49
C GLN A 102 -10.41 -5.28 3.53
N MET A 103 -10.98 -5.41 4.74
CA MET A 103 -10.41 -6.21 5.83
C MET A 103 -10.27 -7.69 5.48
N SER A 104 -11.31 -8.28 4.89
CA SER A 104 -11.28 -9.68 4.45
C SER A 104 -10.19 -9.91 3.39
N THR A 105 -9.97 -8.95 2.50
CA THR A 105 -8.89 -9.06 1.51
C THR A 105 -7.51 -9.01 2.19
N CYS A 106 -7.37 -8.20 3.25
CA CYS A 106 -6.12 -8.08 4.00
C CYS A 106 -5.77 -9.39 4.74
N SER A 107 -6.74 -10.01 5.42
CA SER A 107 -6.53 -11.31 6.08
C SER A 107 -6.26 -12.42 5.06
N GLU A 108 -6.97 -12.42 3.93
CA GLU A 108 -6.76 -13.39 2.86
C GLU A 108 -5.39 -13.30 2.19
N PHE A 109 -4.73 -12.13 2.13
CA PHE A 109 -3.33 -12.06 1.66
C PHE A 109 -2.43 -12.98 2.49
N PHE A 110 -2.51 -12.89 3.82
CA PHE A 110 -1.70 -13.73 4.71
C PHE A 110 -2.07 -15.21 4.59
N ARG A 111 -3.36 -15.55 4.49
CA ARG A 111 -3.80 -16.95 4.34
C ARG A 111 -3.38 -17.57 3.01
N TYR A 112 -3.49 -16.80 1.92
CA TYR A 112 -3.04 -17.22 0.61
C TYR A 112 -1.53 -17.51 0.61
N TYR A 113 -0.72 -16.57 1.12
CA TYR A 113 0.74 -16.74 1.14
C TYR A 113 1.24 -17.74 2.20
N ALA A 114 0.51 -17.97 3.29
CA ALA A 114 0.75 -19.11 4.19
C ALA A 114 0.72 -20.44 3.42
N GLY A 115 -0.22 -20.57 2.47
CA GLY A 115 -0.32 -21.72 1.58
C GLY A 115 0.91 -21.93 0.68
N TRP A 116 1.72 -20.88 0.46
CA TRP A 116 2.93 -20.94 -0.37
C TRP A 116 4.19 -21.30 0.40
N CYS A 117 4.24 -21.14 1.72
CA CYS A 117 5.46 -21.39 2.53
C CYS A 117 6.07 -22.79 2.33
N SER A 118 5.27 -23.80 2.00
CA SER A 118 5.72 -25.18 1.73
C SER A 118 5.74 -25.57 0.25
N LYS A 119 5.53 -24.62 -0.66
CA LYS A 119 5.36 -24.84 -2.11
C LYS A 119 6.32 -24.00 -2.96
N ILE A 120 7.35 -23.43 -2.33
CA ILE A 120 8.42 -22.71 -3.03
C ILE A 120 9.45 -23.75 -3.49
N ASN A 121 9.25 -24.26 -4.71
CA ASN A 121 10.08 -25.32 -5.29
C ASN A 121 11.00 -24.79 -6.40
N GLY A 122 12.19 -25.40 -6.50
CA GLY A 122 13.06 -25.31 -7.67
C GLY A 122 12.71 -26.35 -8.75
N VAL A 123 13.59 -26.53 -9.71
CA VAL A 123 13.45 -27.49 -10.83
C VAL A 123 14.70 -28.34 -10.92
N ALA A 124 14.57 -29.65 -11.10
CA ALA A 124 15.67 -30.58 -11.34
C ALA A 124 15.58 -31.18 -12.75
N TYR A 125 16.71 -31.35 -13.43
CA TYR A 125 16.81 -31.88 -14.78
C TYR A 125 18.19 -32.51 -15.03
N ASP A 126 18.22 -33.55 -15.87
CA ASP A 126 19.46 -34.15 -16.33
C ASP A 126 19.93 -33.48 -17.62
N VAL A 127 21.17 -32.98 -17.60
CA VAL A 127 21.81 -32.30 -18.73
C VAL A 127 22.75 -33.27 -19.43
N LYS A 128 22.39 -33.61 -20.66
CA LYS A 128 23.28 -34.33 -21.60
C LYS A 128 23.93 -33.32 -22.52
N THR A 129 25.26 -33.27 -22.50
CA THR A 129 26.04 -32.33 -23.31
C THR A 129 27.37 -32.96 -23.71
N ASP A 130 28.04 -32.37 -24.71
CA ASP A 130 29.44 -32.68 -25.02
C ASP A 130 30.35 -32.30 -23.85
N GLY A 131 31.38 -33.10 -23.60
CA GLY A 131 32.41 -32.80 -22.61
C GLY A 131 33.31 -31.66 -23.09
N ILE A 132 33.45 -30.61 -22.28
CA ILE A 132 34.34 -29.46 -22.60
C ILE A 132 35.82 -29.87 -22.64
N ALA A 133 36.20 -30.92 -21.91
CA ALA A 133 37.58 -31.38 -21.75
C ALA A 133 37.88 -32.74 -22.42
N THR A 134 36.88 -33.41 -23.00
CA THR A 134 37.04 -34.74 -23.62
C THR A 134 36.04 -34.91 -24.77
N ASP A 135 36.39 -35.68 -25.80
CA ASP A 135 35.49 -36.04 -26.92
C ASP A 135 34.34 -37.01 -26.55
N ASN A 136 33.94 -37.03 -25.27
CA ASN A 136 32.86 -37.88 -24.76
C ASN A 136 31.64 -37.04 -24.37
N TYR A 137 30.45 -37.61 -24.56
CA TYR A 137 29.22 -37.07 -23.96
C TYR A 137 29.26 -37.21 -22.43
N VAL A 138 28.83 -36.17 -21.73
CA VAL A 138 28.68 -36.15 -20.28
C VAL A 138 27.22 -36.03 -19.88
N ASN A 139 26.86 -36.67 -18.77
CA ASN A 139 25.56 -36.57 -18.14
C ASN A 139 25.72 -35.89 -16.78
N MET A 140 25.06 -34.76 -16.56
CA MET A 140 25.12 -33.98 -15.33
C MET A 140 23.74 -33.88 -14.71
N HIS A 141 23.64 -34.02 -13.39
CA HIS A 141 22.42 -33.69 -12.67
C HIS A 141 22.42 -32.21 -12.30
N ALA A 142 21.44 -31.45 -12.77
CA ALA A 142 21.31 -30.02 -12.49
C ALA A 142 20.00 -29.73 -11.74
N TYR A 143 20.04 -28.78 -10.81
CA TYR A 143 18.86 -28.29 -10.12
C TYR A 143 18.94 -26.79 -9.81
N THR A 144 17.79 -26.18 -9.56
CA THR A 144 17.69 -24.80 -9.06
C THR A 144 17.13 -24.79 -7.64
N LEU A 145 17.52 -23.80 -6.85
CA LEU A 145 16.92 -23.50 -5.55
C LEU A 145 16.26 -22.12 -5.62
N LYS A 146 15.20 -21.93 -4.82
CA LYS A 146 14.57 -20.63 -4.62
C LYS A 146 14.80 -20.20 -3.19
N GLU A 147 15.72 -19.27 -3.01
CA GLU A 147 16.13 -18.76 -1.71
C GLU A 147 15.55 -17.35 -1.49
N PRO A 148 15.22 -16.99 -0.24
CA PRO A 148 14.75 -15.64 0.07
C PRO A 148 15.85 -14.61 -0.19
N TYR A 149 15.43 -13.40 -0.59
CA TYR A 149 16.27 -12.21 -0.40
C TYR A 149 16.44 -11.98 1.10
N SER A 150 17.64 -11.57 1.52
CA SER A 150 17.98 -11.41 2.95
C SER A 150 17.17 -10.27 3.59
N VAL A 151 17.62 -9.03 3.45
CA VAL A 151 16.91 -7.84 3.93
C VAL A 151 16.10 -7.21 2.79
N VAL A 152 14.81 -7.01 3.04
CA VAL A 152 13.86 -6.45 2.08
C VAL A 152 13.22 -5.16 2.62
N GLY A 153 13.36 -4.07 1.87
CA GLY A 153 12.67 -2.80 2.13
C GLY A 153 11.26 -2.78 1.55
N LEU A 154 10.25 -2.58 2.39
CA LEU A 154 8.84 -2.51 2.03
C LEU A 154 8.32 -1.09 2.29
N ILE A 155 8.04 -0.35 1.22
CA ILE A 155 7.58 1.05 1.29
C ILE A 155 6.23 1.17 0.58
N PHE A 156 5.23 1.75 1.23
CA PHE A 156 3.86 1.80 0.71
C PHE A 156 3.16 3.16 0.92
N PRO A 157 2.15 3.48 0.07
CA PRO A 157 1.51 4.79 0.04
C PRO A 157 0.39 4.92 1.09
N TRP A 158 -0.18 6.12 1.15
CA TRP A 158 -1.18 6.52 2.12
C TRP A 158 -2.63 6.13 1.81
N ASN A 159 -2.93 5.73 0.56
CA ASN A 159 -4.32 5.60 0.08
C ASN A 159 -5.00 4.27 0.43
N GLY A 160 -4.28 3.34 1.06
CA GLY A 160 -4.82 2.08 1.55
C GLY A 160 -3.80 1.40 2.44
N PRO A 161 -3.52 1.94 3.63
CA PRO A 161 -2.32 1.61 4.39
C PRO A 161 -2.26 0.12 4.78
N ILE A 162 -3.32 -0.42 5.38
CA ILE A 162 -3.37 -1.84 5.78
C ILE A 162 -3.38 -2.79 4.59
N PHE A 163 -4.08 -2.43 3.51
CA PHE A 163 -4.12 -3.20 2.27
C PHE A 163 -2.72 -3.32 1.65
N ASN A 164 -2.01 -2.19 1.51
CA ASN A 164 -0.68 -2.18 0.93
C ASN A 164 0.36 -2.83 1.85
N ALA A 165 0.22 -2.68 3.18
CA ALA A 165 1.06 -3.38 4.15
C ALA A 165 0.90 -4.89 3.99
N SER A 166 -0.34 -5.39 3.98
CA SER A 166 -0.67 -6.82 3.85
C SER A 166 -0.17 -7.41 2.53
N ALA A 167 -0.40 -6.71 1.42
CA ALA A 167 0.03 -7.13 0.08
C ALA A 167 1.56 -7.28 -0.06
N LYS A 168 2.35 -6.57 0.77
CA LYS A 168 3.82 -6.63 0.77
C LYS A 168 4.38 -7.57 1.84
N LEU A 169 3.87 -7.50 3.06
CA LEU A 169 4.33 -8.29 4.20
C LEU A 169 4.05 -9.79 3.99
N ALA A 170 2.84 -10.14 3.56
CA ALA A 170 2.45 -11.55 3.41
C ALA A 170 3.38 -12.36 2.48
N PRO A 171 3.67 -11.93 1.22
CA PRO A 171 4.60 -12.66 0.36
C PRO A 171 6.05 -12.63 0.88
N ALA A 172 6.48 -11.52 1.50
CA ALA A 172 7.86 -11.39 1.96
C ALA A 172 8.16 -12.29 3.18
N LEU A 173 7.21 -12.36 4.12
CA LEU A 173 7.28 -13.28 5.25
C LEU A 173 7.19 -14.75 4.79
N ALA A 174 6.33 -15.06 3.82
CA ALA A 174 6.23 -16.42 3.28
C ALA A 174 7.52 -16.90 2.61
N ALA A 175 8.20 -15.99 1.89
CA ALA A 175 9.49 -16.25 1.26
C ALA A 175 10.60 -16.51 2.29
N GLY A 176 10.56 -15.86 3.45
CA GLY A 176 11.54 -16.06 4.53
C GLY A 176 12.57 -14.95 4.70
N GLY A 177 12.34 -13.77 4.12
CA GLY A 177 13.23 -12.60 4.28
C GLY A 177 12.96 -11.82 5.58
N SER A 178 13.94 -11.02 6.00
CA SER A 178 13.81 -10.02 7.07
C SER A 178 13.48 -8.65 6.49
N LEU A 179 12.62 -7.89 7.15
CA LEU A 179 11.86 -6.80 6.54
C LEU A 179 12.10 -5.47 7.25
N LEU A 180 12.37 -4.43 6.45
CA LEU A 180 12.29 -3.03 6.86
C LEU A 180 11.01 -2.44 6.29
N VAL A 181 10.09 -2.01 7.14
CA VAL A 181 8.74 -1.62 6.73
C VAL A 181 8.55 -0.14 6.99
N LYS A 182 8.18 0.64 5.96
CA LYS A 182 7.93 2.08 6.11
C LYS A 182 6.57 2.48 5.48
N PRO A 183 5.52 2.71 6.29
CA PRO A 183 4.26 3.27 5.81
C PRO A 183 4.45 4.73 5.41
N ALA A 184 3.60 5.26 4.54
CA ALA A 184 3.55 6.70 4.27
C ALA A 184 3.41 7.50 5.58
N GLU A 185 4.14 8.61 5.66
CA GLU A 185 4.20 9.48 6.83
C GLU A 185 2.84 10.08 7.21
N GLU A 186 1.94 10.26 6.24
CA GLU A 186 0.58 10.74 6.48
C GLU A 186 -0.28 9.69 7.19
N THR A 187 0.00 8.40 6.99
CA THR A 187 -0.91 7.31 7.41
C THR A 187 -0.24 6.11 8.09
N PRO A 188 0.45 6.30 9.23
CA PRO A 188 1.19 5.23 9.90
C PRO A 188 0.31 4.31 10.76
N LEU A 189 -0.94 4.67 11.07
CA LEU A 189 -1.65 4.13 12.23
C LEU A 189 -1.99 2.64 12.15
N SER A 190 -2.58 2.16 11.06
CA SER A 190 -2.89 0.72 10.93
C SER A 190 -1.65 -0.15 10.78
N ALA A 191 -0.54 0.39 10.25
CA ALA A 191 0.73 -0.32 10.17
C ALA A 191 1.27 -0.65 11.57
N LEU A 192 1.11 0.25 12.55
CA LEU A 192 1.50 0.03 13.94
C LEU A 192 0.71 -1.10 14.60
N LEU A 193 -0.61 -1.13 14.38
CA LEU A 193 -1.45 -2.22 14.89
C LEU A 193 -1.02 -3.55 14.26
N LEU A 194 -0.81 -3.58 12.94
CA LEU A 194 -0.36 -4.78 12.25
C LEU A 194 1.01 -5.28 12.73
N ASP A 195 1.97 -4.39 12.95
CA ASP A 195 3.31 -4.69 13.48
C ASP A 195 3.21 -5.43 14.83
N ARG A 196 2.38 -4.93 15.74
CA ARG A 196 2.10 -5.61 17.00
C ARG A 196 1.48 -6.99 16.81
N LEU A 197 0.45 -7.12 15.96
CA LEU A 197 -0.23 -8.39 15.74
C LEU A 197 0.68 -9.42 15.04
N ILE A 198 1.62 -8.97 14.21
CA ILE A 198 2.67 -9.81 13.61
C ILE A 198 3.56 -10.44 14.67
N HIS A 199 3.99 -9.65 15.66
CA HIS A 199 4.77 -10.18 16.79
C HIS A 199 3.91 -11.09 17.70
N GLU A 200 2.66 -10.73 17.95
CA GLU A 200 1.71 -11.56 18.71
C GLU A 200 1.46 -12.92 18.03
N ALA A 201 1.43 -12.95 16.69
CA ALA A 201 1.31 -14.18 15.92
C ALA A 201 2.55 -15.10 16.00
N GLY A 202 3.66 -14.59 16.52
CA GLY A 202 4.90 -15.35 16.72
C GLY A 202 5.99 -15.09 15.67
N VAL A 203 5.91 -13.99 14.91
CA VAL A 203 7.05 -13.58 14.07
C VAL A 203 8.23 -13.16 14.98
N PRO A 204 9.42 -13.80 14.84
CA PRO A 204 10.56 -13.52 15.70
C PRO A 204 11.04 -12.07 15.66
N GLU A 205 11.70 -11.64 16.73
CA GLU A 205 12.30 -10.32 16.81
C GLU A 205 13.32 -10.09 15.68
N GLY A 206 13.34 -8.87 15.14
CA GLY A 206 14.23 -8.49 14.04
C GLY A 206 13.77 -8.95 12.65
N VAL A 207 12.80 -9.85 12.53
CA VAL A 207 12.26 -10.28 11.22
C VAL A 207 11.42 -9.16 10.58
N VAL A 208 10.64 -8.43 11.37
CA VAL A 208 9.89 -7.25 10.91
C VAL A 208 10.34 -6.05 11.73
N ASN A 209 10.72 -4.98 11.06
CA ASN A 209 11.16 -3.73 11.68
C ASN A 209 10.35 -2.58 11.07
N LEU A 210 9.31 -2.13 11.76
CA LEU A 210 8.51 -0.98 11.35
C LEU A 210 9.23 0.34 11.67
N LEU A 211 9.35 1.20 10.66
CA LEU A 211 10.04 2.50 10.70
C LEU A 211 9.07 3.60 10.28
N THR A 212 8.92 4.63 11.11
CA THR A 212 8.04 5.78 10.86
C THR A 212 8.90 7.03 10.64
N GLY A 213 8.79 7.66 9.47
CA GLY A 213 9.59 8.83 9.09
C GLY A 213 9.28 9.30 7.69
N TYR A 214 9.89 10.37 7.19
CA TYR A 214 9.59 10.90 5.86
C TYR A 214 10.11 10.00 4.72
N GLY A 215 9.53 10.14 3.53
CA GLY A 215 10.01 9.44 2.34
C GLY A 215 11.46 9.81 1.97
N HIS A 216 11.81 11.09 2.11
CA HIS A 216 13.12 11.63 1.71
C HIS A 216 14.24 11.39 2.74
N THR A 217 13.90 10.93 3.95
CA THR A 217 14.83 10.56 5.03
C THR A 217 14.86 9.04 5.20
N ALA A 218 13.89 8.47 5.91
CA ALA A 218 13.79 7.05 6.22
C ALA A 218 13.62 6.20 4.97
N GLY A 219 12.74 6.62 4.05
CA GLY A 219 12.52 5.90 2.78
C GLY A 219 13.77 5.87 1.90
N ALA A 220 14.40 7.02 1.70
CA ALA A 220 15.64 7.15 0.94
C ALA A 220 16.77 6.30 1.57
N ALA A 221 16.93 6.35 2.90
CA ALA A 221 17.90 5.55 3.63
C ALA A 221 17.69 4.04 3.41
N ILE A 222 16.45 3.53 3.50
CA ILE A 222 16.13 2.12 3.21
C ILE A 222 16.55 1.76 1.77
N THR A 223 16.23 2.61 0.81
CA THR A 223 16.47 2.32 -0.61
C THR A 223 17.94 2.34 -1.00
N ALA A 224 18.76 3.14 -0.31
CA ALA A 224 20.20 3.26 -0.52
C ALA A 224 21.02 2.29 0.33
N HIS A 225 20.43 1.67 1.37
CA HIS A 225 21.18 0.86 2.32
C HIS A 225 21.88 -0.34 1.65
N PRO A 226 23.18 -0.58 1.92
CA PRO A 226 23.97 -1.62 1.24
C PRO A 226 23.50 -3.04 1.55
N ASP A 227 23.01 -3.29 2.77
CA ASP A 227 22.50 -4.61 3.17
C ASP A 227 21.09 -4.94 2.64
N VAL A 228 20.39 -3.98 2.03
CA VAL A 228 19.07 -4.23 1.44
C VAL A 228 19.24 -4.83 0.04
N GLU A 229 18.84 -6.09 -0.11
CA GLU A 229 18.91 -6.83 -1.37
C GLU A 229 17.71 -6.61 -2.29
N LYS A 230 16.58 -6.20 -1.71
CA LYS A 230 15.36 -5.94 -2.47
C LYS A 230 14.55 -4.79 -1.88
N VAL A 231 13.99 -3.94 -2.75
CA VAL A 231 12.98 -2.95 -2.40
C VAL A 231 11.68 -3.26 -3.13
N ALA A 232 10.56 -3.25 -2.40
CA ALA A 232 9.22 -3.30 -2.95
C ALA A 232 8.48 -1.99 -2.62
N PHE A 233 8.39 -1.09 -3.60
CA PHE A 233 7.81 0.23 -3.47
C PHE A 233 6.46 0.32 -4.17
N THR A 234 5.50 0.97 -3.52
CA THR A 234 4.27 1.44 -4.17
C THR A 234 4.18 2.95 -3.98
N GLY A 235 3.93 3.71 -5.05
CA GLY A 235 3.82 5.17 -4.98
C GLY A 235 3.94 5.87 -6.33
N SER A 236 4.57 7.05 -6.36
CA SER A 236 4.64 7.85 -7.59
C SER A 236 5.75 7.38 -8.54
N THR A 237 5.55 7.62 -9.84
CA THR A 237 6.55 7.29 -10.87
C THR A 237 7.88 8.01 -10.66
N GLU A 238 7.86 9.26 -10.20
CA GLU A 238 9.08 10.04 -9.99
C GLU A 238 9.93 9.46 -8.84
N VAL A 239 9.30 9.13 -7.71
CA VAL A 239 9.99 8.44 -6.61
C VAL A 239 10.45 7.04 -7.04
N GLY A 240 9.66 6.32 -7.84
CA GLY A 240 10.07 5.04 -8.41
C GLY A 240 11.37 5.13 -9.22
N LYS A 241 11.54 6.19 -10.02
CA LYS A 241 12.79 6.44 -10.77
C LYS A 241 13.96 6.72 -9.84
N GLU A 242 13.75 7.45 -8.74
CA GLU A 242 14.80 7.69 -7.73
C GLU A 242 15.25 6.38 -7.07
N ILE A 243 14.32 5.49 -6.75
CA ILE A 243 14.63 4.16 -6.19
C ILE A 243 15.43 3.31 -7.19
N VAL A 244 15.10 3.36 -8.48
CA VAL A 244 15.90 2.68 -9.52
C VAL A 244 17.34 3.21 -9.52
N ARG A 245 17.54 4.53 -9.43
CA ARG A 245 18.89 5.11 -9.35
C ARG A 245 19.63 4.66 -8.09
N ALA A 246 18.96 4.68 -6.93
CA ALA A 246 19.51 4.21 -5.66
C ALA A 246 19.82 2.70 -5.64
N SER A 247 19.24 1.92 -6.57
CA SER A 247 19.52 0.49 -6.69
C SER A 247 20.82 0.17 -7.44
N ALA A 248 21.42 1.13 -8.15
CA ALA A 248 22.53 0.89 -9.05
C ALA A 248 23.81 0.41 -8.34
N ASP A 249 24.07 0.89 -7.12
CA ASP A 249 25.34 0.64 -6.41
C ASP A 249 25.52 -0.83 -6.00
N ASN A 250 24.48 -1.46 -5.45
CA ASN A 250 24.52 -2.87 -5.02
C ASN A 250 23.65 -3.78 -5.90
N LEU A 251 23.11 -3.25 -7.01
CA LEU A 251 22.22 -3.95 -7.94
C LEU A 251 21.00 -4.63 -7.26
N LYS A 252 20.54 -4.06 -6.13
CA LYS A 252 19.39 -4.58 -5.38
C LYS A 252 18.15 -4.69 -6.29
N LYS A 253 17.34 -5.72 -6.09
CA LYS A 253 16.13 -5.94 -6.89
C LYS A 253 15.07 -4.91 -6.52
N VAL A 254 14.38 -4.37 -7.52
CA VAL A 254 13.26 -3.45 -7.30
C VAL A 254 11.96 -4.04 -7.84
N THR A 255 10.88 -3.90 -7.07
CA THR A 255 9.50 -4.08 -7.54
C THR A 255 8.79 -2.75 -7.33
N LEU A 256 8.21 -2.21 -8.41
CA LEU A 256 7.67 -0.86 -8.44
C LEU A 256 6.22 -0.92 -8.93
N GLU A 257 5.29 -0.64 -8.03
CA GLU A 257 3.88 -0.41 -8.34
C GLU A 257 3.64 1.11 -8.35
N LEU A 258 3.49 1.69 -9.55
CA LEU A 258 3.52 3.13 -9.73
C LEU A 258 2.14 3.70 -10.08
N GLY A 259 2.07 4.99 -10.37
CA GLY A 259 0.83 5.65 -10.76
C GLY A 259 0.25 5.11 -12.08
N GLY A 260 -1.07 5.22 -12.23
CA GLY A 260 -1.81 4.79 -13.41
C GLY A 260 -2.62 5.92 -14.05
N LYS A 261 -2.99 5.72 -15.31
CA LYS A 261 -4.02 6.50 -16.01
C LYS A 261 -4.96 5.53 -16.73
N SER A 262 -5.58 4.65 -15.95
CA SER A 262 -6.27 3.46 -16.43
C SER A 262 -7.48 3.80 -17.31
N PRO A 263 -7.60 3.20 -18.50
CA PRO A 263 -8.74 3.40 -19.38
C PRO A 263 -9.91 2.47 -19.00
N VAL A 264 -11.13 2.96 -19.21
CA VAL A 264 -12.38 2.18 -19.25
C VAL A 264 -12.98 2.37 -20.64
N LEU A 265 -13.25 1.29 -21.36
CA LEU A 265 -13.83 1.33 -22.70
C LEU A 265 -15.27 0.83 -22.65
N ILE A 266 -16.23 1.65 -23.10
CA ILE A 266 -17.66 1.33 -23.12
C ILE A 266 -18.15 1.34 -24.57
N PHE A 267 -18.49 0.17 -25.06
CA PHE A 267 -19.03 -0.06 -26.42
C PHE A 267 -20.56 0.04 -26.43
N ASP A 268 -21.14 0.20 -27.62
CA ASP A 268 -22.59 0.37 -27.79
C ASP A 268 -23.41 -0.92 -27.57
N ASP A 269 -22.75 -2.07 -27.58
CA ASP A 269 -23.31 -3.39 -27.26
C ASP A 269 -23.18 -3.76 -25.77
N ALA A 270 -22.58 -2.90 -24.95
CA ALA A 270 -22.47 -3.12 -23.51
C ALA A 270 -23.83 -2.97 -22.81
N ASN A 271 -23.97 -3.62 -21.64
CA ASN A 271 -25.02 -3.24 -20.70
C ASN A 271 -24.67 -1.85 -20.13
N LEU A 272 -25.25 -0.80 -20.72
CA LEU A 272 -24.88 0.58 -20.43
C LEU A 272 -25.17 0.99 -18.99
N ASP A 273 -26.26 0.50 -18.38
CA ASP A 273 -26.59 0.86 -17.00
C ASP A 273 -25.54 0.31 -16.03
N ASN A 274 -25.14 -0.95 -16.21
CA ASN A 274 -24.05 -1.54 -15.43
C ASN A 274 -22.70 -0.88 -15.74
N ALA A 275 -22.41 -0.61 -17.02
CA ALA A 275 -21.14 -0.02 -17.43
C ALA A 275 -20.96 1.39 -16.85
N ILE A 276 -22.01 2.23 -16.88
CA ILE A 276 -22.02 3.56 -16.28
C ILE A 276 -21.82 3.45 -14.77
N MET A 277 -22.61 2.62 -14.09
CA MET A 277 -22.51 2.45 -12.63
C MET A 277 -21.11 2.00 -12.20
N MET A 278 -20.54 0.97 -12.85
CA MET A 278 -19.23 0.44 -12.50
C MET A 278 -18.10 1.39 -12.86
N ALA A 279 -18.20 2.12 -13.98
CA ALA A 279 -17.23 3.15 -14.33
C ALA A 279 -17.24 4.30 -13.33
N SER A 280 -18.43 4.75 -12.88
CA SER A 280 -18.57 5.76 -11.83
C SER A 280 -17.97 5.30 -10.51
N LEU A 281 -18.29 4.09 -10.03
CA LEU A 281 -17.68 3.54 -8.82
C LEU A 281 -16.16 3.40 -8.96
N GLY A 282 -15.69 2.98 -10.13
CA GLY A 282 -14.25 2.80 -10.41
C GLY A 282 -13.41 4.08 -10.40
N ILE A 283 -14.03 5.27 -10.42
CA ILE A 283 -13.32 6.55 -10.32
C ILE A 283 -13.66 7.37 -9.07
N PHE A 284 -14.86 7.25 -8.51
CA PHE A 284 -15.28 8.09 -7.39
C PHE A 284 -15.08 7.46 -6.01
N VAL A 285 -14.96 6.13 -5.91
CA VAL A 285 -14.66 5.46 -4.63
C VAL A 285 -13.33 5.98 -4.06
N HIS A 286 -13.28 6.16 -2.74
CA HIS A 286 -12.16 6.77 -2.02
C HIS A 286 -11.68 8.10 -2.64
N SER A 287 -12.62 8.89 -3.17
CA SER A 287 -12.36 10.21 -3.77
C SER A 287 -11.39 10.15 -4.95
N GLY A 288 -11.38 9.02 -5.66
CA GLY A 288 -10.49 8.76 -6.79
C GLY A 288 -9.03 8.53 -6.42
N GLN A 289 -8.74 8.28 -5.13
CA GLN A 289 -7.39 8.06 -4.63
C GLN A 289 -6.99 6.58 -4.74
N GLY A 290 -7.20 5.96 -5.90
CA GLY A 290 -6.80 4.58 -6.19
C GLY A 290 -5.85 4.49 -7.38
N CYS A 291 -4.79 3.69 -7.28
CA CYS A 291 -3.81 3.53 -8.37
C CYS A 291 -4.43 2.91 -9.64
N VAL A 292 -5.47 2.09 -9.47
CA VAL A 292 -6.20 1.40 -10.55
C VAL A 292 -7.44 2.16 -11.03
N CYS A 293 -7.72 3.36 -10.49
CA CYS A 293 -8.94 4.10 -10.81
C CYS A 293 -9.11 4.34 -12.33
N GLY A 294 -10.33 4.11 -12.81
CA GLY A 294 -10.75 4.23 -14.21
C GLY A 294 -10.85 5.69 -14.68
N SER A 295 -9.74 6.42 -14.58
CA SER A 295 -9.68 7.89 -14.73
C SER A 295 -9.71 8.39 -16.17
N ARG A 296 -9.89 7.50 -17.16
CA ARG A 296 -10.17 7.83 -18.56
C ARG A 296 -11.26 6.92 -19.08
N ILE A 297 -12.43 7.47 -19.34
CA ILE A 297 -13.56 6.71 -19.85
C ILE A 297 -13.71 7.04 -21.34
N PHE A 298 -13.63 6.02 -22.18
CA PHE A 298 -13.82 6.08 -23.62
C PHE A 298 -15.17 5.44 -23.96
N ALA A 299 -16.11 6.23 -24.46
CA ALA A 299 -17.41 5.74 -24.92
C ALA A 299 -17.46 5.72 -26.45
N GLN A 300 -17.99 4.63 -27.02
CA GLN A 300 -18.25 4.55 -28.46
C GLN A 300 -19.27 5.63 -28.87
N ARG A 301 -19.06 6.23 -30.04
CA ARG A 301 -19.77 7.44 -30.50
C ARG A 301 -21.29 7.37 -30.36
N GLY A 302 -21.91 6.22 -30.61
CA GLY A 302 -23.37 6.04 -30.53
C GLY A 302 -23.95 6.09 -29.11
N VAL A 303 -23.12 5.95 -28.08
CA VAL A 303 -23.55 5.93 -26.66
C VAL A 303 -22.88 7.02 -25.82
N TYR A 304 -22.08 7.90 -26.45
CA TYR A 304 -21.28 8.91 -25.76
C TYR A 304 -22.11 9.78 -24.82
N ASP A 305 -23.16 10.43 -25.34
CA ASP A 305 -23.97 11.37 -24.56
C ASP A 305 -24.62 10.67 -23.35
N ARG A 306 -25.20 9.48 -23.56
CA ARG A 306 -25.80 8.68 -22.48
C ARG A 306 -24.79 8.31 -21.40
N VAL A 307 -23.56 7.97 -21.78
CA VAL A 307 -22.49 7.64 -20.82
C VAL A 307 -22.08 8.88 -20.02
N VAL A 308 -21.86 10.01 -20.70
CA VAL A 308 -21.50 11.28 -20.04
C VAL A 308 -22.59 11.74 -19.07
N GLU A 309 -23.84 11.76 -19.52
CA GLU A 309 -25.00 12.13 -18.70
C GLU A 309 -25.15 11.19 -17.49
N GLY A 310 -25.06 9.88 -17.71
CA GLY A 310 -25.19 8.89 -16.65
C GLY A 310 -24.10 9.01 -15.58
N ILE A 311 -22.84 9.22 -15.99
CA ILE A 311 -21.73 9.45 -15.05
C ILE A 311 -21.94 10.76 -14.27
N ALA A 312 -22.40 11.82 -14.95
CA ALA A 312 -22.67 13.10 -14.29
C ALA A 312 -23.80 12.99 -13.27
N MET A 313 -24.87 12.24 -13.58
CA MET A 313 -25.96 11.93 -12.65
C MET A 313 -25.44 11.17 -11.42
N MET A 314 -24.61 10.14 -11.62
CA MET A 314 -23.99 9.39 -10.52
C MET A 314 -23.14 10.29 -9.63
N ALA A 315 -22.25 11.10 -10.23
CA ALA A 315 -21.40 12.03 -9.49
C ALA A 315 -22.22 13.01 -8.63
N ASN A 316 -23.33 13.53 -9.16
CA ASN A 316 -24.21 14.46 -8.45
C ASN A 316 -25.06 13.79 -7.35
N SER A 317 -25.25 12.47 -7.42
CA SER A 317 -26.02 11.70 -6.44
C SER A 317 -25.22 11.29 -5.21
N PHE A 318 -23.89 11.29 -5.31
CA PHE A 318 -23.03 10.84 -4.22
C PHE A 318 -22.99 11.85 -3.07
N LYS A 319 -23.30 11.37 -1.88
CA LYS A 319 -23.13 12.13 -0.65
C LYS A 319 -21.64 12.24 -0.34
N LEU A 320 -21.13 13.46 -0.45
CA LEU A 320 -19.84 13.88 0.10
C LEU A 320 -20.04 14.22 1.58
N GLY A 321 -19.08 13.88 2.43
CA GLY A 321 -19.17 14.22 3.86
C GLY A 321 -18.05 13.59 4.67
N ALA A 322 -18.14 13.73 5.99
CA ALA A 322 -17.16 13.10 6.87
C ALA A 322 -17.24 11.56 6.77
N PRO A 323 -16.13 10.83 7.00
CA PRO A 323 -16.09 9.37 6.91
C PRO A 323 -17.06 8.63 7.85
N SER A 324 -17.44 9.30 8.95
CA SER A 324 -18.39 8.81 9.96
C SER A 324 -19.86 9.06 9.61
N GLU A 325 -20.16 9.86 8.58
CA GLU A 325 -21.53 10.15 8.21
C GLU A 325 -22.20 8.98 7.48
N GLU A 326 -23.40 8.62 7.92
CA GLU A 326 -24.21 7.61 7.24
C GLU A 326 -24.46 7.99 5.77
N GLY A 327 -24.27 7.01 4.88
CA GLY A 327 -24.44 7.18 3.44
C GLY A 327 -23.31 7.95 2.74
N CYS A 328 -22.22 8.32 3.43
CA CYS A 328 -21.05 8.92 2.79
C CYS A 328 -20.41 7.94 1.81
N VAL A 329 -20.37 8.31 0.52
CA VAL A 329 -19.78 7.48 -0.55
C VAL A 329 -18.36 7.94 -0.88
N SER A 330 -18.06 9.22 -0.68
CA SER A 330 -16.74 9.80 -0.97
C SER A 330 -16.35 10.78 0.13
N GLY A 331 -15.25 10.47 0.81
CA GLY A 331 -14.69 11.31 1.87
C GLY A 331 -13.79 12.44 1.33
N PRO A 332 -13.01 13.09 2.20
CA PRO A 332 -12.03 14.09 1.77
C PRO A 332 -10.88 13.48 0.96
N LEU A 333 -10.09 14.34 0.32
CA LEU A 333 -8.75 14.00 -0.13
C LEU A 333 -7.80 13.96 1.07
N ILE A 334 -6.72 13.18 1.00
CA ILE A 334 -5.82 12.90 2.14
C ILE A 334 -5.14 14.15 2.74
N SER A 335 -5.01 15.24 1.99
CA SER A 335 -4.33 16.45 2.47
C SER A 335 -4.64 17.68 1.63
N GLN A 336 -4.40 18.87 2.21
CA GLN A 336 -4.44 20.14 1.48
C GLN A 336 -3.50 20.13 0.26
N LYS A 337 -2.33 19.48 0.36
CA LYS A 337 -1.39 19.34 -0.76
C LYS A 337 -2.02 18.56 -1.93
N GLN A 338 -2.76 17.49 -1.65
CA GLN A 338 -3.49 16.75 -2.69
C GLN A 338 -4.67 17.53 -3.24
N LEU A 339 -5.43 18.23 -2.39
CA LEU A 339 -6.51 19.11 -2.83
C LEU A 339 -6.01 20.18 -3.82
N ASN A 340 -4.95 20.89 -3.46
CA ASN A 340 -4.32 21.90 -4.33
C ASN A 340 -3.88 21.31 -5.67
N ARG A 341 -3.31 20.09 -5.66
CA ARG A 341 -2.88 19.39 -6.87
C ARG A 341 -4.07 19.02 -7.76
N VAL A 342 -5.13 18.45 -7.19
CA VAL A 342 -6.35 18.05 -7.92
C VAL A 342 -7.03 19.28 -8.53
N MET A 343 -7.20 20.35 -7.74
CA MET A 343 -7.77 21.61 -8.23
C MET A 343 -6.91 22.23 -9.33
N GLY A 344 -5.58 22.15 -9.23
CA GLY A 344 -4.67 22.59 -10.28
C GLY A 344 -4.91 21.90 -11.62
N PHE A 345 -5.11 20.57 -11.63
CA PHE A 345 -5.44 19.84 -12.87
C PHE A 345 -6.81 20.22 -13.43
N ILE A 346 -7.79 20.48 -12.57
CA ILE A 346 -9.13 20.94 -12.99
C ILE A 346 -9.02 22.31 -13.67
N ASP A 347 -8.24 23.23 -13.09
CA ASP A 347 -8.03 24.57 -13.64
C ASP A 347 -7.23 24.55 -14.94
N GLU A 348 -6.24 23.65 -15.06
CA GLU A 348 -5.52 23.38 -16.31
C GLU A 348 -6.48 22.90 -17.41
N GLY A 349 -7.33 21.90 -17.12
CA GLY A 349 -8.33 21.41 -18.08
C GLY A 349 -9.30 22.50 -18.55
N LYS A 350 -9.79 23.35 -17.64
CA LYS A 350 -10.64 24.50 -18.00
C LYS A 350 -9.93 25.49 -18.93
N LYS A 351 -8.63 25.76 -18.70
CA LYS A 351 -7.82 26.64 -19.56
C LYS A 351 -7.59 26.04 -20.95
N ASP A 352 -7.46 24.73 -21.03
CA ASP A 352 -7.32 23.99 -22.29
C ASP A 352 -8.64 23.82 -23.06
N GLY A 353 -9.76 24.34 -22.53
CA GLY A 353 -11.07 24.29 -23.17
C GLY A 353 -11.82 22.97 -22.95
N VAL A 354 -11.43 22.17 -21.95
CA VAL A 354 -12.19 20.98 -21.56
C VAL A 354 -13.52 21.41 -20.95
N GLU A 355 -14.61 20.87 -21.48
CA GLU A 355 -15.95 21.07 -20.92
C GLU A 355 -16.10 20.39 -19.55
N VAL A 356 -16.56 21.15 -18.56
CA VAL A 356 -16.88 20.64 -17.24
C VAL A 356 -18.37 20.35 -17.17
N VAL A 357 -18.74 19.07 -17.19
CA VAL A 357 -20.14 18.63 -17.14
C VAL A 357 -20.72 18.74 -15.73
N THR A 358 -19.93 18.40 -14.69
CA THR A 358 -20.35 18.56 -13.29
C THR A 358 -19.16 18.67 -12.33
N GLY A 359 -19.41 19.14 -11.10
CA GLY A 359 -18.42 19.28 -10.03
C GLY A 359 -17.41 20.39 -10.26
N ALA A 360 -16.11 20.07 -10.13
CA ALA A 360 -14.97 20.94 -10.43
C ALA A 360 -14.80 22.19 -9.54
N THR A 361 -15.38 22.16 -8.35
CA THR A 361 -15.18 23.15 -7.28
C THR A 361 -14.85 22.43 -5.97
N ALA A 362 -14.02 23.04 -5.14
CA ALA A 362 -13.82 22.53 -3.78
C ALA A 362 -15.17 22.52 -3.05
N TRP A 363 -15.51 21.38 -2.45
CA TRP A 363 -16.71 21.27 -1.64
C TRP A 363 -16.41 21.83 -0.25
N THR A 364 -17.08 22.89 0.14
CA THR A 364 -17.10 23.38 1.52
C THR A 364 -18.40 22.92 2.16
N ALA A 365 -18.34 22.17 3.27
CA ALA A 365 -19.53 21.78 4.01
C ALA A 365 -20.43 23.00 4.26
N ARG A 366 -21.71 22.94 3.85
CA ARG A 366 -22.66 24.01 4.16
C ARG A 366 -22.77 24.09 5.68
N ALA A 367 -22.50 25.27 6.23
CA ALA A 367 -22.62 25.56 7.66
C ALA A 367 -24.07 25.34 8.14
N THR A 368 -24.39 24.13 8.58
CA THR A 368 -25.59 23.86 9.38
C THR A 368 -25.13 23.42 10.78
N SER A 369 -25.25 24.37 11.70
CA SER A 369 -25.08 24.25 13.17
C SER A 369 -23.80 23.60 13.70
N SER A 370 -22.86 24.46 14.10
CA SER A 370 -21.81 24.23 15.11
C SER A 370 -21.02 22.92 15.02
N THR A 371 -20.18 22.75 14.00
CA THR A 371 -18.73 22.53 14.15
C THR A 371 -18.06 22.30 12.79
N ARG A 372 -16.98 23.08 12.57
CA ARG A 372 -15.85 22.86 11.65
C ARG A 372 -16.11 23.03 10.14
N ARG A 373 -15.12 23.66 9.50
CA ARG A 373 -15.03 23.98 8.08
C ARG A 373 -14.19 22.89 7.42
N CYS A 374 -14.63 22.40 6.26
CA CYS A 374 -13.88 21.51 5.36
C CYS A 374 -13.23 22.32 4.24
#